data_AF-F6KLM1-F1
#
_entry.id   AF-F6KLM1-F1
#
_cell.length_a   1.000
_cell.length_b   1.000
_cell.length_c   1.000
_cell.angle_alpha   90.00
_cell.angle_beta   90.00
_cell.angle_gamma   90.00
#
_symmetry.space_group_name_H-M   'P 1'
#
loop_
_entity.id
_entity.type
_entity.pdbx_description
1 polymer ?
#
loop_
_entity_poly.entity_id
_entity_poly.type
_entity_poly.pdbx_seq_one_letter_code
_entity_poly.pdbx_strand_id
1 'polypeptide(L)'
;MQIAPNTNFSVPIALKGQPLKPGDYHLSMTVVGNKDAAGSFKKSINNESISFRNQWQFEKDFTINGEVAKELNEKDVTLKENHSNLYLLIGLLLLLIVILIIAWLIWRKKKQ
;
A
#
# COMPACT_ATOMS: atom_id res chain seq x y z
N MET A 1 -1.83 -22.60 -21.07
CA MET A 1 -1.76 -22.89 -19.63
C MET A 1 -3.01 -23.65 -19.26
N GLN A 2 -2.86 -24.86 -18.71
CA GLN A 2 -3.96 -25.58 -18.06
C GLN A 2 -3.87 -25.27 -16.56
N ILE A 3 -5.01 -24.92 -15.93
CA ILE A 3 -5.10 -24.64 -14.50
C ILE A 3 -5.76 -25.84 -13.83
N ALA A 4 -5.17 -26.34 -12.73
CA ALA A 4 -5.74 -27.48 -12.02
C ALA A 4 -6.96 -27.05 -11.18
N PRO A 5 -7.92 -27.96 -10.92
CA PRO A 5 -9.21 -27.63 -10.31
C PRO A 5 -9.16 -26.99 -8.90
N ASN A 6 -8.02 -27.03 -8.20
CA ASN A 6 -7.84 -26.44 -6.86
C ASN A 6 -6.52 -25.63 -6.75
N THR A 7 -6.10 -24.98 -7.83
CA THR A 7 -4.91 -24.12 -7.79
C THR A 7 -5.23 -22.77 -7.13
N ASN A 8 -4.44 -22.39 -6.13
CA ASN A 8 -4.45 -21.06 -5.56
C ASN A 8 -3.43 -20.17 -6.27
N PHE A 9 -3.83 -18.93 -6.59
CA PHE A 9 -2.95 -17.91 -7.17
C PHE A 9 -2.82 -16.73 -6.23
N SER A 10 -1.59 -16.42 -5.80
CA SER A 10 -1.29 -15.23 -5.03
C SER A 10 -1.00 -14.07 -5.99
N VAL A 11 -2.03 -13.27 -6.31
CA VAL A 11 -1.90 -12.12 -7.21
C VAL A 11 -1.77 -10.84 -6.37
N PRO A 12 -0.66 -10.10 -6.45
CA PRO A 12 -0.51 -8.86 -5.69
C PRO A 12 -1.39 -7.76 -6.26
N ILE A 13 -1.95 -6.92 -5.38
CA ILE A 13 -2.71 -5.72 -5.74
C ILE A 13 -1.85 -4.51 -5.38
N ALA A 14 -1.41 -3.76 -6.39
CA ALA A 14 -0.59 -2.57 -6.16
C ALA A 14 -1.46 -1.36 -5.79
N LEU A 15 -1.29 -0.84 -4.58
CA LEU A 15 -2.00 0.35 -4.08
C LEU A 15 -1.28 1.67 -4.41
N LYS A 16 -0.29 1.65 -5.32
CA LYS A 16 0.52 2.81 -5.73
C LYS A 16 1.12 3.59 -4.55
N GLY A 17 1.56 2.87 -3.50
CA GLY A 17 2.16 3.45 -2.30
C GLY A 17 1.16 4.08 -1.32
N GLN A 18 -0.13 3.79 -1.46
CA GLN A 18 -1.16 4.18 -0.49
C GLN A 18 -1.43 3.04 0.48
N PRO A 19 -1.65 3.33 1.78
CA PRO A 19 -1.97 2.30 2.76
C PRO A 19 -3.35 1.71 2.49
N LEU A 20 -3.46 0.39 2.68
CA LEU A 20 -4.73 -0.32 2.72
C LEU A 20 -5.57 0.19 3.90
N LYS A 21 -6.83 0.52 3.65
CA LYS A 21 -7.76 0.99 4.68
C LYS A 21 -8.68 -0.16 5.10
N PRO A 22 -9.12 -0.21 6.36
CA PRO A 22 -10.21 -1.09 6.74
C PRO A 22 -11.53 -0.61 6.12
N GLY A 23 -12.42 -1.55 5.85
CA GLY A 23 -13.74 -1.26 5.26
C GLY A 23 -14.29 -2.43 4.45
N ASP A 24 -15.44 -2.18 3.82
CA ASP A 24 -16.10 -3.11 2.92
C ASP A 24 -15.64 -2.89 1.48
N TYR A 25 -15.33 -3.99 0.80
CA TYR A 25 -14.77 -4.01 -0.54
C TYR A 25 -15.53 -4.98 -1.43
N HIS A 26 -15.60 -4.63 -2.71
CA HIS A 26 -16.14 -5.46 -3.77
C HIS A 26 -15.02 -5.81 -4.75
N LEU A 27 -14.68 -7.09 -4.85
CA LEU A 27 -13.73 -7.61 -5.84
C LEU A 27 -14.47 -7.91 -7.13
N SER A 28 -14.15 -7.18 -8.21
CA SER A 28 -14.51 -7.52 -9.59
C SER A 28 -13.26 -7.96 -10.35
N MET A 29 -13.22 -9.22 -10.77
CA MET A 29 -12.07 -9.80 -11.49
C MET A 29 -12.50 -10.50 -12.78
N THR A 30 -11.86 -10.16 -13.89
CA THR A 30 -12.03 -10.83 -15.18
C THR A 30 -10.78 -11.60 -15.58
N VAL A 31 -10.93 -12.91 -15.75
CA VAL A 31 -9.87 -13.82 -16.18
C VAL A 31 -10.17 -14.31 -17.60
N VAL A 32 -9.19 -14.26 -18.49
CA VAL A 32 -9.27 -14.82 -19.84
C VAL A 32 -8.30 -15.98 -20.00
N GLY A 33 -8.70 -17.01 -20.74
CA GLY A 33 -7.89 -18.22 -20.90
C GLY A 33 -8.09 -18.90 -22.25
N ASN A 34 -7.19 -19.83 -22.57
CA ASN A 34 -7.13 -20.56 -23.83
C ASN A 34 -6.98 -19.63 -25.05
N LYS A 35 -5.75 -19.17 -25.29
CA LYS A 35 -5.37 -18.36 -26.46
C LYS A 35 -5.72 -19.10 -27.76
N ASP A 36 -6.44 -18.43 -28.65
CA ASP A 36 -6.89 -18.95 -29.94
C ASP A 36 -7.17 -17.78 -30.89
N ALA A 37 -6.67 -17.85 -32.13
CA ALA A 37 -6.92 -16.83 -33.15
C ALA A 37 -8.42 -16.64 -33.46
N ALA A 38 -9.22 -17.71 -33.35
CA ALA A 38 -10.67 -17.68 -33.53
C ALA A 38 -11.44 -17.32 -32.24
N GLY A 39 -10.74 -17.05 -31.13
CA GLY A 39 -11.36 -16.73 -29.85
C GLY A 39 -12.17 -15.43 -29.86
N SER A 40 -13.31 -15.43 -29.19
CA SER A 40 -14.23 -14.28 -29.13
C SER A 40 -13.77 -13.17 -28.17
N PHE A 41 -12.92 -13.49 -27.19
CA PHE A 41 -12.49 -12.54 -26.16
C PHE A 41 -11.11 -11.97 -26.50
N LYS A 42 -11.03 -10.69 -26.80
CA LYS A 42 -9.77 -10.01 -27.18
C LYS A 42 -9.21 -9.20 -26.03
N LYS A 43 -7.91 -9.32 -25.76
CA LYS A 43 -7.19 -8.48 -24.80
C LYS A 43 -5.92 -7.94 -25.44
N SER A 44 -5.69 -6.64 -25.29
CA SER A 44 -4.45 -6.02 -25.73
C SER A 44 -3.36 -6.27 -24.68
N ILE A 45 -2.26 -6.90 -25.11
CA ILE A 45 -1.10 -7.21 -24.29
C ILE A 45 0.12 -6.77 -25.10
N ASN A 46 0.95 -5.87 -24.56
CA ASN A 46 2.14 -5.32 -25.26
C ASN A 46 1.82 -4.77 -26.66
N ASN A 47 0.72 -4.03 -26.80
CA ASN A 47 0.21 -3.49 -28.07
C ASN A 47 -0.23 -4.55 -29.11
N GLU A 48 -0.23 -5.83 -28.76
CA GLU A 48 -0.76 -6.91 -29.60
C GLU A 48 -2.15 -7.33 -29.13
N SER A 49 -3.08 -7.48 -30.07
CA SER A 49 -4.42 -8.01 -29.76
C SER A 49 -4.38 -9.53 -29.73
N ILE A 50 -4.51 -10.11 -28.54
CA ILE A 50 -4.54 -11.55 -28.35
C ILE A 50 -5.99 -12.00 -28.11
N SER A 51 -6.43 -12.98 -28.89
CA SER A 51 -7.76 -13.60 -28.78
C SER A 51 -7.74 -14.84 -27.87
N PHE A 52 -8.81 -15.04 -27.11
CA PHE A 52 -9.01 -16.10 -26.12
C PHE A 52 -10.40 -16.72 -26.29
N ARG A 53 -10.54 -18.03 -26.04
CA ARG A 53 -11.83 -18.74 -26.13
C ARG A 53 -12.69 -18.59 -24.88
N ASN A 54 -12.07 -18.45 -23.71
CA ASN A 54 -12.78 -18.47 -22.45
C ASN A 54 -12.57 -17.17 -21.67
N GLN A 55 -13.63 -16.76 -20.99
CA GLN A 55 -13.64 -15.67 -20.03
C GLN A 55 -14.41 -16.12 -18.78
N TRP A 56 -13.90 -15.75 -17.61
CA TRP A 56 -14.56 -15.93 -16.33
C TRP A 56 -14.62 -14.57 -15.63
N GLN A 57 -15.75 -14.32 -14.98
CA GLN A 57 -15.98 -13.15 -14.14
C GLN A 57 -16.19 -13.63 -12.71
N PHE A 58 -15.50 -12.99 -11.78
CA PHE A 58 -15.57 -13.29 -10.36
C PHE A 58 -15.93 -12.02 -9.62
N GLU A 59 -16.98 -12.11 -8.81
CA GLU A 59 -17.43 -11.05 -7.93
C GLU A 59 -17.40 -11.56 -6.49
N LYS A 60 -16.87 -10.77 -5.56
CA LYS A 60 -16.87 -11.12 -4.15
C LYS A 60 -16.86 -9.89 -3.25
N ASP A 61 -17.86 -9.80 -2.38
CA ASP A 61 -17.87 -8.87 -1.27
C ASP A 61 -17.06 -9.41 -0.09
N PHE A 62 -16.27 -8.54 0.54
CA PHE A 62 -15.50 -8.87 1.73
C PHE A 62 -15.19 -7.63 2.57
N THR A 63 -14.98 -7.84 3.86
CA THR A 63 -14.60 -6.80 4.81
C THR A 63 -13.15 -6.98 5.22
N ILE A 64 -12.40 -5.88 5.24
CA ILE A 64 -11.04 -5.83 5.76
C ILE A 64 -11.08 -5.17 7.13
N ASN A 65 -10.76 -5.93 8.18
CA ASN A 65 -10.68 -5.42 9.55
C ASN A 65 -9.46 -4.52 9.75
N GLY A 66 -9.54 -3.63 10.74
CA GLY A 66 -8.46 -2.71 11.09
C GLY A 66 -7.12 -3.41 11.41
N GLU A 67 -7.18 -4.52 12.14
CA GLU A 67 -5.98 -5.31 12.48
C GLU A 67 -5.33 -5.92 11.24
N VAL A 68 -6.14 -6.48 10.32
CA VAL A 68 -5.66 -7.07 9.06
C VAL A 68 -5.06 -5.98 8.17
N ALA A 69 -5.72 -4.83 8.04
CA ALA A 69 -5.20 -3.71 7.26
C ALA A 69 -3.85 -3.23 7.83
N LYS A 70 -3.73 -3.13 9.15
CA LYS A 70 -2.49 -2.75 9.82
C LYS A 70 -1.37 -3.75 9.57
N GLU A 71 -1.62 -5.05 9.77
CA GLU A 71 -0.63 -6.10 9.55
C GLU A 71 -0.13 -6.13 8.10
N LEU A 72 -1.04 -5.95 7.13
CA LEU A 72 -0.68 -5.91 5.71
C LEU A 72 0.13 -4.66 5.36
N ASN A 73 -0.22 -3.49 5.91
CA ASN A 73 0.53 -2.25 5.70
C ASN A 73 1.94 -2.32 6.31
N GLU A 74 2.11 -2.94 7.48
CA GLU A 74 3.43 -3.11 8.11
C GLU A 74 4.38 -3.99 7.29
N LYS A 75 3.82 -4.90 6.48
CA LYS A 75 4.58 -5.77 5.56
C LYS A 75 4.80 -5.12 4.18
N ASP A 76 4.16 -3.99 3.89
CA ASP A 76 4.23 -3.34 2.58
C ASP A 76 5.45 -2.43 2.45
N VAL A 77 6.48 -2.94 1.75
CA VAL A 77 7.74 -2.25 1.46
C VAL A 77 7.59 -1.02 0.54
N THR A 78 6.42 -0.80 -0.05
CA THR A 78 6.14 0.37 -0.89
C THR A 78 5.62 1.56 -0.10
N LEU A 79 5.18 1.34 1.15
CA LEU A 79 4.76 2.42 2.03
C LEU A 79 5.99 3.15 2.58
N LYS A 80 6.02 4.47 2.41
CA LYS A 80 7.05 5.31 3.01
C LYS A 80 6.66 5.62 4.45
N GLU A 81 7.56 5.32 5.37
CA GLU A 81 7.37 5.72 6.76
C GLU A 81 7.34 7.25 6.89
N ASN A 82 6.37 7.74 7.66
CA ASN A 82 6.25 9.15 7.97
C ASN A 82 6.83 9.43 9.36
N HIS A 83 8.02 10.04 9.39
CA HIS A 83 8.69 10.43 10.63
C HIS A 83 8.42 11.89 11.05
N SER A 84 7.41 12.57 10.49
CA SER A 84 7.09 13.97 10.83
C SER A 84 6.97 14.23 12.34
N ASN A 85 6.35 13.31 13.09
CA ASN A 85 6.21 13.45 14.55
C ASN A 85 7.57 13.37 15.26
N LEU A 86 8.47 12.51 14.77
CA LEU A 86 9.82 12.35 15.33
C LEU A 86 10.66 13.61 15.09
N TYR A 87 10.60 14.18 13.88
CA TYR A 87 11.26 15.44 13.56
C TYR A 87 10.71 16.62 14.37
N LEU A 88 9.38 16.68 14.58
CA LEU A 88 8.75 17.70 15.41
C LEU A 88 9.24 17.58 16.87
N LEU A 89 9.32 16.36 17.40
CA LEU A 89 9.81 16.10 18.76
C LEU A 89 11.28 16.50 18.93
N ILE A 90 12.14 16.15 17.95
CA ILE A 90 13.55 16.58 17.93
C ILE A 90 13.65 18.11 17.87
N GLY A 91 12.82 18.77 17.05
CA GLY A 91 12.76 20.23 16.95
C GLY A 91 12.38 20.89 18.27
N LEU A 92 11.36 20.38 18.96
CA LEU A 92 10.95 20.86 20.29
C LEU A 92 12.07 20.68 21.33
N LEU A 93 12.75 19.54 21.31
CA LEU A 93 13.85 19.26 22.24
C LEU A 93 15.02 20.24 22.05
N LEU A 94 15.42 20.50 20.80
CA LEU A 94 16.47 21.48 20.49
C LEU A 94 16.08 22.89 20.94
N LEU A 95 14.83 23.29 20.71
CA LEU A 95 14.33 24.61 21.14
C LEU A 95 14.37 24.77 22.66
N LEU A 96 14.03 23.71 23.40
CA LEU A 96 14.10 23.69 24.86
C LEU A 96 15.55 23.85 25.36
N ILE A 97 16.51 23.17 24.73
CA ILE A 97 17.94 23.31 25.05
C ILE A 97 18.42 24.76 24.84
N VAL A 98 18.04 25.41 23.74
CA VAL A 98 18.40 26.81 23.47
C VAL A 98 17.85 27.74 24.56
N ILE A 99 16.60 27.56 24.98
CA ILE A 99 16.00 28.34 26.07
C ILE A 99 16.79 28.15 27.37
N LEU A 100 17.16 26.92 27.71
CA LEU A 100 17.95 26.63 28.91
C LEU A 100 19.33 27.29 28.86
N ILE A 101 20.00 27.28 27.71
CA ILE A 101 21.29 27.97 27.51
C ILE A 101 21.14 29.48 27.70
N ILE A 102 20.11 30.10 27.11
CA ILE A 102 19.84 31.53 27.25
C ILE A 102 19.56 31.88 28.72
N ALA A 103 18.69 31.11 29.38
CA ALA A 103 18.38 31.29 30.79
C ALA A 103 19.63 31.17 31.67
N TRP A 104 20.47 30.17 31.42
CA TRP A 104 21.74 29.97 32.12
C TRP A 104 22.71 31.13 31.90
N LEU A 105 22.84 31.65 30.66
CA LEU A 105 23.68 32.81 30.35
C LEU A 105 23.21 34.08 31.08
N ILE A 106 21.89 34.32 31.13
CA ILE A 106 21.29 35.44 31.86
C ILE A 106 21.56 35.28 33.36
N TRP A 107 21.42 34.07 33.90
CA TRP A 107 21.63 33.82 35.32
C TRP A 107 23.11 34.00 35.72
N ARG A 108 24.05 33.58 34.87
CA ARG A 108 25.49 33.79 35.07
C ARG A 108 25.86 35.27 35.09
N LYS A 109 25.27 36.09 34.21
CA LYS A 109 25.52 37.54 34.17
C LYS A 109 25.00 38.29 35.39
N LYS A 110 23.96 37.79 36.08
CA LYS A 110 23.45 38.40 37.32
C LYS A 110 24.29 38.09 38.56
N LYS A 111 25.20 37.11 38.47
CA LYS A 111 26.00 36.62 39.59
C LYS A 111 27.45 37.15 39.58
N GLN A 112 27.85 37.82 38.50
CA GLN A 112 29.00 38.72 38.44
C GLN A 112 28.54 40.14 38.69
#